data_AF-A0A7J3NNW5-F1
#
_entry.id   AF-A0A7J3NNW5-F1
#
_cell.length_a   1.000
_cell.length_b   1.000
_cell.length_c   1.000
_cell.angle_alpha   90.00
_cell.angle_beta   90.00
_cell.angle_gamma   90.00
#
_symmetry.space_group_name_H-M   'P 1'
#
loop_
_entity.id
_entity.type
_entity.pdbx_description
1 polymer ?
#
loop_
_entity_poly.entity_id
_entity_poly.type
_entity_poly.pdbx_seq_one_letter_code
_entity_poly.pdbx_strand_id
1 'polypeptide(L)'
;MRYAEGGARVFRVEDIPLVGCIAFGLIDRGTNLIQVRPTSICPLSCVFCSTDSGPKSRGRITEYLVSLDCLVENFRRLASVKGDGVEAHIDTVGDPLTYPWLVELVSELRGVRGVEVVSMQTHGSLLNEKLLDELSSAGLSRINLSIDAIDADLAKRLSDTEWYDVKRVAELAGYIVDNTSIDLLVAPVWVPGLNDQEIPKIIEFSLSVGAGEKWPPLGVQKYEAHKRGRKPSGVHPISWRSFYDKLRQWEEEFGVKLRLSPEDFSIRRAPSLPVLYRKLEKVSVRVVGPGWLRGEKLAVTSRGDRVITLVGADHIPIGASVKARILTNKHNIYVAEPIS
;
A
#
# COMPACT_ATOMS: atom_id res chain seq x y z
N MET A 1 -18.51 -8.67 10.21
CA MET A 1 -18.35 -10.01 9.62
C MET A 1 -17.13 -10.66 10.26
N ARG A 2 -17.29 -11.82 10.89
CA ARG A 2 -16.16 -12.64 11.34
C ARG A 2 -15.63 -13.37 10.11
N TYR A 3 -14.44 -13.03 9.65
CA TYR A 3 -13.66 -13.98 8.84
C TYR A 3 -13.41 -15.22 9.71
N ALA A 4 -13.43 -16.40 9.09
CA ALA A 4 -13.47 -17.75 9.68
C ALA A 4 -12.69 -17.93 11.00
N GLU A 5 -13.09 -18.91 11.82
CA GLU A 5 -12.42 -19.27 13.07
C GLU A 5 -10.91 -19.45 12.87
N GLY A 6 -10.13 -18.44 13.28
CA GLY A 6 -8.67 -18.36 13.06
C GLY A 6 -8.18 -17.15 12.25
N GLY A 7 -9.07 -16.39 11.60
CA GLY A 7 -8.74 -15.20 10.82
C GLY A 7 -8.50 -13.93 11.66
N ALA A 8 -7.74 -12.99 11.10
CA ALA A 8 -7.50 -11.69 11.73
C ALA A 8 -8.82 -10.93 11.97
N ARG A 9 -8.93 -10.28 13.15
CA ARG A 9 -10.13 -9.49 13.51
C ARG A 9 -10.09 -8.14 12.82
N VAL A 10 -11.22 -7.65 12.31
CA VAL A 10 -11.28 -6.29 11.75
C VAL A 10 -11.55 -5.29 12.89
N PHE A 11 -10.63 -4.35 13.11
CA PHE A 11 -10.78 -3.19 13.97
C PHE A 11 -11.15 -1.98 13.11
N ARG A 12 -12.29 -1.36 13.41
CA ARG A 12 -12.71 -0.12 12.77
C ARG A 12 -11.97 1.05 13.40
N VAL A 13 -11.27 1.81 12.57
CA VAL A 13 -10.56 3.02 12.95
C VAL A 13 -11.52 4.19 12.75
N GLU A 14 -12.09 4.61 13.87
CA GLU A 14 -13.04 5.73 13.99
C GLU A 14 -12.48 6.67 15.08
N ASP A 15 -12.58 7.98 14.86
CA ASP A 15 -12.28 9.03 15.84
C ASP A 15 -10.89 8.99 16.52
N ILE A 16 -9.87 8.44 15.82
CA ILE A 16 -8.47 8.50 16.25
C ILE A 16 -7.57 9.12 15.18
N PRO A 17 -6.40 9.67 15.54
CA PRO A 17 -5.47 10.23 14.57
C PRO A 17 -5.04 9.22 13.51
N LEU A 18 -4.97 9.67 12.26
CA LEU A 18 -4.58 8.82 11.12
C LEU A 18 -3.11 8.96 10.72
N VAL A 19 -2.32 9.72 11.48
CA VAL A 19 -0.87 9.85 11.29
C VAL A 19 -0.16 9.19 12.46
N GLY A 20 0.67 8.19 12.17
CA GLY A 20 1.38 7.48 13.23
C GLY A 20 1.62 5.99 13.01
N CYS A 21 0.73 5.35 12.25
CA CYS A 21 0.75 3.91 12.04
C CYS A 21 1.17 3.61 10.60
N ILE A 22 1.94 2.53 10.41
CA ILE A 22 2.29 2.04 9.08
C ILE A 22 1.11 1.30 8.41
N ALA A 23 0.19 0.70 9.18
CA ALA A 23 -0.79 -0.24 8.65
C ALA A 23 -2.04 0.43 8.03
N PHE A 24 -2.35 1.67 8.44
CA PHE A 24 -3.53 2.42 8.00
C PHE A 24 -3.31 3.92 8.12
N GLY A 25 -4.23 4.71 7.57
CA GLY A 25 -4.25 6.17 7.71
C GLY A 25 -3.44 6.87 6.62
N LEU A 26 -2.64 7.86 7.00
CA LEU A 26 -1.92 8.74 6.08
C LEU A 26 -0.41 8.69 6.37
N ILE A 27 0.39 8.49 5.33
CA ILE A 27 1.85 8.52 5.44
C ILE A 27 2.40 9.65 4.57
N ASP A 28 3.17 10.52 5.22
CA ASP A 28 3.86 11.65 4.62
C ASP A 28 5.37 11.45 4.68
N ARG A 29 6.01 11.40 3.50
CA ARG A 29 7.46 11.22 3.36
C ARG A 29 8.21 12.50 2.95
N GLY A 30 7.55 13.66 3.01
CA GLY A 30 8.13 14.95 2.64
C GLY A 30 8.22 15.19 1.13
N THR A 31 7.25 14.64 0.40
CA THR A 31 6.97 14.93 -1.01
C THR A 31 5.54 15.43 -1.18
N ASN A 32 5.15 15.83 -2.39
CA ASN A 32 3.75 16.14 -2.75
C ASN A 32 2.83 14.90 -2.78
N LEU A 33 3.39 13.69 -2.73
CA LEU A 33 2.64 12.45 -2.64
C LEU A 33 2.27 12.13 -1.19
N ILE A 34 0.99 11.88 -0.95
CA ILE A 34 0.44 11.37 0.30
C ILE A 34 -0.01 9.93 0.07
N GLN A 35 0.50 9.00 0.87
CA GLN A 35 -0.01 7.62 0.89
C GLN A 35 -1.28 7.57 1.72
N VAL A 36 -2.35 7.03 1.15
CA VAL A 36 -3.68 6.91 1.75
C VAL A 36 -3.99 5.43 1.93
N ARG A 37 -4.06 4.96 3.19
CA ARG A 37 -4.23 3.55 3.57
C ARG A 37 -5.59 3.31 4.22
N PRO A 38 -6.65 3.09 3.44
CA PRO A 38 -8.03 3.03 3.95
C PRO A 38 -8.39 1.70 4.63
N THR A 39 -7.73 0.62 4.24
CA THR A 39 -7.93 -0.75 4.74
C THR A 39 -6.56 -1.40 4.86
N SER A 40 -6.39 -2.39 5.73
CA SER A 40 -5.20 -3.26 5.71
C SER A 40 -5.48 -4.65 5.14
N ILE A 41 -6.75 -4.95 4.81
CA ILE A 41 -7.23 -6.26 4.37
C ILE A 41 -6.68 -6.58 2.99
N CYS A 42 -6.36 -7.85 2.74
CA CYS A 42 -5.93 -8.35 1.44
C CYS A 42 -6.67 -9.65 1.12
N PRO A 43 -7.15 -9.86 -0.12
CA PRO A 43 -7.74 -11.14 -0.50
C PRO A 43 -6.68 -12.18 -0.90
N LEU A 44 -5.46 -11.75 -1.27
CA LEU A 44 -4.38 -12.61 -1.73
C LEU A 44 -3.37 -12.96 -0.63
N SER A 45 -2.60 -14.03 -0.83
CA SER A 45 -1.59 -14.52 0.12
C SER A 45 -0.18 -14.64 -0.49
N CYS A 46 0.24 -13.66 -1.30
CA CYS A 46 1.47 -13.74 -2.09
C CYS A 46 2.71 -14.17 -1.29
N VAL A 47 3.45 -15.18 -1.78
CA VAL A 47 4.54 -15.87 -1.06
C VAL A 47 5.75 -14.98 -0.75
N PHE A 48 5.85 -13.83 -1.40
CA PHE A 48 6.89 -12.80 -1.24
C PHE A 48 6.37 -11.50 -0.59
N CYS A 49 5.14 -11.50 -0.07
CA CYS A 49 4.51 -10.31 0.52
C CYS A 49 5.31 -9.81 1.74
N SER A 50 5.81 -8.58 1.66
CA SER A 50 6.63 -7.94 2.71
C SER A 50 5.88 -7.68 4.02
N THR A 51 4.55 -7.66 3.96
CA THR A 51 3.63 -7.36 5.06
C THR A 51 2.83 -8.57 5.55
N ASP A 52 3.12 -9.78 5.04
CA ASP A 52 2.48 -11.05 5.44
C ASP A 52 0.94 -10.98 5.39
N SER A 53 0.41 -10.39 4.32
CA SER A 53 -1.01 -10.05 4.19
C SER A 53 -1.88 -11.20 3.73
N GLY A 54 -3.16 -11.08 4.06
CA GLY A 54 -4.22 -11.93 3.55
C GLY A 54 -4.53 -13.15 4.41
N PRO A 55 -5.39 -14.04 3.92
CA PRO A 55 -6.00 -15.10 4.74
C PRO A 55 -4.99 -16.09 5.30
N LYS A 56 -3.82 -16.28 4.67
CA LYS A 56 -2.74 -17.16 5.13
C LYS A 56 -1.66 -16.44 5.94
N SER A 57 -1.96 -15.28 6.50
CA SER A 57 -1.04 -14.56 7.38
C SER A 57 -0.63 -15.42 8.56
N ARG A 58 0.64 -15.32 8.97
CA ARG A 58 1.20 -16.04 10.12
C ARG A 58 1.41 -15.12 11.33
N GLY A 59 1.51 -13.81 11.10
CA GLY A 59 1.84 -12.82 12.12
C GLY A 59 0.74 -11.79 12.41
N ARG A 60 -0.18 -11.54 11.48
CA ARG A 60 -1.22 -10.52 11.64
C ARG A 60 -2.38 -11.06 12.46
N ILE A 61 -2.76 -10.31 13.49
CA ILE A 61 -3.89 -10.66 14.37
C ILE A 61 -5.09 -9.72 14.20
N THR A 62 -4.85 -8.54 13.62
CA THR A 62 -5.84 -7.49 13.41
C THR A 62 -5.70 -6.93 12.01
N GLU A 63 -6.83 -6.70 11.38
CA GLU A 63 -6.98 -5.87 10.18
C GLU A 63 -7.63 -4.54 10.55
N TYR A 64 -7.23 -3.46 9.90
CA TYR A 64 -7.77 -2.13 10.10
C TYR A 64 -8.67 -1.74 8.95
N LEU A 65 -9.80 -1.11 9.27
CA LEU A 65 -10.70 -0.48 8.31
C LEU A 65 -10.98 0.94 8.77
N VAL A 66 -10.54 1.94 8.01
CA VAL A 66 -10.68 3.35 8.37
C VAL A 66 -12.01 3.89 7.87
N SER A 67 -12.73 4.61 8.73
CA SER A 67 -13.94 5.33 8.32
C SER A 67 -13.62 6.35 7.21
N LEU A 68 -14.47 6.41 6.19
CA LEU A 68 -14.31 7.32 5.05
C LEU A 68 -14.21 8.77 5.51
N ASP A 69 -15.16 9.23 6.32
CA ASP A 69 -15.24 10.63 6.77
C ASP A 69 -13.97 11.05 7.52
N CYS A 70 -13.52 10.19 8.44
CA CYS A 70 -12.29 10.41 9.21
C CYS A 70 -11.07 10.48 8.28
N LEU A 71 -10.99 9.58 7.29
CA LEU A 71 -9.89 9.55 6.33
C LEU A 71 -9.82 10.81 5.47
N VAL A 72 -10.96 11.20 4.89
CA VAL A 72 -11.05 12.36 4.01
C VAL A 72 -10.78 13.66 4.79
N GLU A 73 -11.30 13.80 6.01
CA GLU A 73 -11.05 14.99 6.84
C GLU A 73 -9.55 15.15 7.17
N ASN A 74 -8.90 14.08 7.63
CA ASN A 74 -7.47 14.11 7.92
C ASN A 74 -6.64 14.33 6.64
N PHE A 75 -7.08 13.78 5.52
CA PHE A 75 -6.41 13.98 4.23
C PHE A 75 -6.49 15.44 3.80
N ARG A 76 -7.65 16.09 3.87
CA ARG A 76 -7.81 17.53 3.56
C ARG A 76 -6.85 18.39 4.38
N ARG A 77 -6.73 18.11 5.68
CA ARG A 77 -5.78 18.81 6.57
C ARG A 77 -4.34 18.63 6.09
N LEU A 78 -3.93 17.40 5.75
CA LEU A 78 -2.58 17.13 5.26
C LEU A 78 -2.31 17.73 3.88
N ALA A 79 -3.23 17.59 2.93
CA ALA A 79 -3.13 18.16 1.58
C ALA A 79 -2.97 19.69 1.64
N SER A 80 -3.66 20.37 2.57
CA SER A 80 -3.51 21.83 2.76
C SER A 80 -2.08 22.24 3.16
N VAL A 81 -1.33 21.38 3.85
CA VAL A 81 0.07 21.61 4.21
C VAL A 81 0.99 21.46 2.99
N LYS A 82 0.61 20.63 2.02
CA LYS A 82 1.39 20.36 0.80
C LYS A 82 1.27 21.47 -0.24
N GLY A 83 0.12 22.13 -0.33
CA GLY A 83 -0.20 23.10 -1.38
C GLY A 83 -0.74 22.41 -2.64
N ASP A 84 -0.31 22.87 -3.82
CA ASP A 84 -0.79 22.38 -5.10
C ASP A 84 0.04 21.21 -5.66
N GLY A 85 -0.57 20.45 -6.58
CA GLY A 85 -0.02 19.27 -7.22
C GLY A 85 0.21 18.09 -6.29
N VAL A 86 -0.73 17.88 -5.38
CA VAL A 86 -0.77 16.72 -4.49
C VAL A 86 -1.18 15.48 -5.27
N GLU A 87 -0.45 14.38 -5.03
CA GLU A 87 -0.88 13.04 -5.41
C GLU A 87 -1.45 12.32 -4.19
N ALA A 88 -2.71 11.90 -4.26
CA ALA A 88 -3.34 11.00 -3.30
C ALA A 88 -3.12 9.56 -3.79
N HIS A 89 -2.08 8.91 -3.27
CA HIS A 89 -1.73 7.55 -3.64
C HIS A 89 -2.39 6.56 -2.68
N ILE A 90 -3.46 5.91 -3.14
CA ILE A 90 -4.19 4.88 -2.40
C ILE A 90 -3.36 3.58 -2.46
N ASP A 91 -2.58 3.37 -1.41
CA ASP A 91 -1.83 2.14 -1.17
C ASP A 91 -2.33 1.47 0.10
N THR A 92 -1.77 0.31 0.43
CA THR A 92 -1.97 -0.31 1.73
C THR A 92 -0.92 -1.37 1.99
N VAL A 93 -0.87 -1.85 3.23
CA VAL A 93 -0.25 -3.14 3.55
C VAL A 93 -1.06 -4.33 3.01
N GLY A 94 -2.30 -4.14 2.53
CA GLY A 94 -3.17 -5.15 1.91
C GLY A 94 -3.49 -4.85 0.44
N ASP A 95 -4.78 -4.85 0.06
CA ASP A 95 -5.25 -4.44 -1.27
C ASP A 95 -6.42 -3.42 -1.15
N PRO A 96 -6.33 -2.23 -1.80
CA PRO A 96 -7.37 -1.19 -1.74
C PRO A 96 -8.75 -1.65 -2.21
N LEU A 97 -8.84 -2.65 -3.10
CA LEU A 97 -10.12 -3.15 -3.60
C LEU A 97 -10.98 -3.82 -2.51
N THR A 98 -10.40 -4.08 -1.34
CA THR A 98 -11.16 -4.56 -0.18
C THR A 98 -11.85 -3.43 0.60
N TYR A 99 -11.61 -2.17 0.23
CA TYR A 99 -12.23 -1.02 0.88
C TYR A 99 -13.65 -0.80 0.34
N PRO A 100 -14.69 -0.86 1.20
CA PRO A 100 -16.09 -0.84 0.74
C PRO A 100 -16.54 0.52 0.19
N TRP A 101 -15.79 1.60 0.44
CA TRP A 101 -16.10 2.95 -0.03
C TRP A 101 -15.02 3.47 -0.99
N LEU A 102 -14.44 2.60 -1.81
CA LEU A 102 -13.30 2.96 -2.66
C LEU A 102 -13.67 4.01 -3.70
N VAL A 103 -14.82 3.89 -4.35
CA VAL A 103 -15.28 4.85 -5.37
C VAL A 103 -15.52 6.22 -4.75
N GLU A 104 -16.21 6.25 -3.60
CA GLU A 104 -16.46 7.47 -2.83
C GLU A 104 -15.16 8.09 -2.33
N LEU A 105 -14.21 7.28 -1.85
CA LEU A 105 -12.89 7.75 -1.45
C LEU A 105 -12.16 8.42 -2.60
N VAL A 106 -12.14 7.81 -3.79
CA VAL A 106 -11.52 8.41 -4.98
C VAL A 106 -12.16 9.76 -5.30
N SER A 107 -13.49 9.82 -5.32
CA SER A 107 -14.24 11.05 -5.61
C SER A 107 -13.93 12.16 -4.59
N GLU A 108 -13.99 11.83 -3.30
CA GLU A 108 -13.72 12.77 -2.21
C GLU A 108 -12.28 13.28 -2.22
N LEU A 109 -11.30 12.41 -2.47
CA LEU A 109 -9.89 12.78 -2.59
C LEU A 109 -9.66 13.69 -3.81
N ARG A 110 -10.26 13.35 -4.96
CA ARG A 110 -10.15 14.13 -6.19
C ARG A 110 -10.72 15.54 -6.04
N GLY A 111 -11.77 15.69 -5.23
CA GLY A 111 -12.41 16.96 -4.90
C GLY A 111 -11.64 17.84 -3.89
N VAL A 112 -10.56 17.35 -3.27
CA VAL A 112 -9.75 18.16 -2.35
C VAL A 112 -8.90 19.16 -3.14
N ARG A 113 -8.98 20.44 -2.74
CA ARG A 113 -8.16 21.51 -3.33
C ARG A 113 -6.68 21.15 -3.30
N GLY A 114 -6.01 21.34 -4.43
CA GLY A 114 -4.58 21.07 -4.61
C GLY A 114 -4.28 19.64 -5.06
N VAL A 115 -5.25 18.71 -5.03
CA VAL A 115 -5.07 17.36 -5.57
C VAL A 115 -5.17 17.37 -7.10
N GLU A 116 -4.11 16.89 -7.74
CA GLU A 116 -4.02 16.75 -9.20
C GLU A 116 -4.13 15.29 -9.64
N VAL A 117 -3.62 14.37 -8.82
CA VAL A 117 -3.56 12.94 -9.15
C VAL A 117 -4.18 12.14 -8.01
N VAL A 118 -5.09 11.24 -8.33
CA VAL A 118 -5.49 10.14 -7.44
C VAL A 118 -5.02 8.85 -8.10
N SER A 119 -4.14 8.11 -7.45
CA SER A 119 -3.62 6.86 -7.99
C SER A 119 -3.87 5.72 -7.01
N MET A 120 -3.95 4.48 -7.48
CA MET A 120 -4.08 3.32 -6.58
C MET A 120 -3.17 2.16 -7.01
N GLN A 121 -2.79 1.31 -6.05
CA GLN A 121 -2.06 0.08 -6.33
C GLN A 121 -2.89 -1.15 -5.96
N THR A 122 -3.02 -2.12 -6.87
CA THR A 122 -3.80 -3.35 -6.64
C THR A 122 -3.27 -4.51 -7.47
N HIS A 123 -3.54 -5.75 -7.04
CA HIS A 123 -3.35 -6.94 -7.91
C HIS A 123 -4.53 -7.17 -8.86
N GLY A 124 -5.57 -6.34 -8.81
CA GLY A 124 -6.72 -6.44 -9.72
C GLY A 124 -7.68 -7.60 -9.42
N SER A 125 -7.43 -8.39 -8.38
CA SER A 125 -8.17 -9.63 -8.06
C SER A 125 -9.68 -9.46 -7.84
N LEU A 126 -10.14 -8.23 -7.56
CA LEU A 126 -11.55 -7.88 -7.35
C LEU A 126 -12.07 -6.86 -8.37
N LEU A 127 -11.27 -6.51 -9.38
CA LEU A 127 -11.70 -5.60 -10.44
C LEU A 127 -12.77 -6.25 -11.33
N ASN A 128 -13.60 -5.40 -11.90
CA ASN A 128 -14.55 -5.70 -12.95
C ASN A 128 -14.84 -4.40 -13.72
N GLU A 129 -15.45 -4.50 -14.90
CA GLU A 129 -15.73 -3.38 -15.80
C GLU A 129 -16.56 -2.29 -15.09
N LYS A 130 -17.62 -2.66 -14.37
CA LYS A 130 -18.47 -1.71 -13.63
C LYS A 130 -17.67 -0.89 -12.62
N LEU A 131 -16.82 -1.55 -11.83
CA LEU A 131 -15.99 -0.86 -10.85
C LEU A 131 -14.96 0.05 -11.53
N LEU A 132 -14.40 -0.36 -12.68
CA LEU A 132 -13.49 0.47 -13.45
C LEU A 132 -14.17 1.72 -14.00
N ASP A 133 -15.38 1.58 -14.54
CA ASP A 133 -16.19 2.72 -15.01
C ASP A 133 -16.52 3.69 -13.87
N GLU A 134 -16.88 3.17 -12.70
CA GLU A 134 -17.15 3.95 -11.49
C GLU A 134 -15.90 4.69 -10.99
N LEU A 135 -14.75 4.02 -10.93
CA LEU A 135 -13.47 4.63 -10.54
C LEU A 135 -13.02 5.70 -11.54
N SER A 136 -13.20 5.45 -12.84
CA SER A 136 -12.91 6.41 -13.90
C SER A 136 -13.77 7.65 -13.74
N SER A 137 -15.08 7.47 -13.55
CA SER A 137 -16.04 8.56 -13.32
C SER A 137 -15.78 9.33 -12.03
N ALA A 138 -15.29 8.66 -10.99
CA ALA A 138 -14.88 9.28 -9.72
C ALA A 138 -13.59 10.09 -9.85
N GLY A 139 -12.85 9.96 -10.97
CA GLY A 139 -11.64 10.72 -11.25
C GLY A 139 -10.35 10.01 -10.83
N LEU A 140 -10.34 8.69 -10.75
CA LEU A 140 -9.11 7.92 -10.60
C LEU A 140 -8.19 8.21 -11.80
N SER A 141 -6.96 8.63 -11.52
CA SER A 141 -6.02 9.08 -12.54
C SER A 141 -5.12 7.94 -13.04
N ARG A 142 -4.68 7.05 -12.14
CA ARG A 142 -3.76 5.96 -12.48
C ARG A 142 -4.00 4.70 -11.64
N ILE A 143 -3.92 3.53 -12.28
CA ILE A 143 -3.80 2.24 -11.61
C ILE A 143 -2.38 1.69 -11.78
N ASN A 144 -1.72 1.38 -10.67
CA ASN A 144 -0.54 0.56 -10.61
C ASN A 144 -0.98 -0.91 -10.43
N LEU A 145 -1.07 -1.66 -11.53
CA LEU A 145 -1.58 -3.02 -11.57
C LEU A 145 -0.45 -4.04 -11.37
N SER A 146 -0.43 -4.71 -10.22
CA SER A 146 0.55 -5.75 -9.90
C SER A 146 0.20 -7.07 -10.58
N ILE A 147 0.96 -7.41 -11.63
CA ILE A 147 0.92 -8.69 -12.33
C ILE A 147 2.31 -9.31 -12.23
N ASP A 148 2.50 -10.32 -11.38
CA ASP A 148 3.82 -10.91 -11.13
C ASP A 148 4.13 -12.13 -12.03
N ALA A 149 3.14 -12.63 -12.76
CA ALA A 149 3.26 -13.66 -13.79
C ALA A 149 2.04 -13.57 -14.73
N ILE A 150 2.24 -13.77 -16.03
CA ILE A 150 1.15 -13.93 -17.01
C ILE A 150 0.77 -15.41 -17.14
N ASP A 151 1.69 -16.33 -16.81
CA ASP A 151 1.38 -17.74 -16.64
C ASP A 151 0.40 -17.96 -15.46
N ALA A 152 -0.75 -18.55 -15.74
CA ALA A 152 -1.84 -18.66 -14.76
C ALA A 152 -1.48 -19.56 -13.56
N ASP A 153 -0.77 -20.66 -13.80
CA ASP A 153 -0.38 -21.57 -12.72
C ASP A 153 0.69 -20.94 -11.82
N LEU A 154 1.68 -20.28 -12.42
CA LEU A 154 2.67 -19.52 -11.67
C LEU A 154 2.03 -18.34 -10.91
N ALA A 155 1.09 -17.61 -11.51
CA ALA A 155 0.38 -16.53 -10.84
C ALA A 155 -0.38 -17.01 -9.58
N LYS A 156 -1.05 -18.18 -9.66
CA LYS A 156 -1.69 -18.82 -8.50
C LYS A 156 -0.68 -19.23 -7.43
N ARG A 157 0.45 -19.82 -7.82
CA ARG A 157 1.53 -20.19 -6.89
C ARG A 157 2.15 -18.96 -6.22
N LEU A 158 2.41 -17.90 -6.98
CA LEU A 158 3.00 -16.65 -6.49
C LEU A 158 2.06 -15.93 -5.52
N SER A 159 0.77 -15.86 -5.83
CA SER A 159 -0.27 -15.29 -4.97
C SER A 159 -0.71 -16.22 -3.83
N ASP A 160 -0.29 -17.48 -3.85
CA ASP A 160 -0.75 -18.56 -2.96
C ASP A 160 -2.28 -18.63 -2.84
N THR A 161 -2.96 -18.43 -3.97
CA THR A 161 -4.42 -18.24 -4.04
C THR A 161 -5.01 -18.93 -5.27
N GLU A 162 -5.67 -20.08 -5.08
CA GLU A 162 -6.15 -20.93 -6.18
C GLU A 162 -7.18 -20.28 -7.11
N TRP A 163 -8.00 -19.37 -6.58
CA TRP A 163 -9.03 -18.67 -7.35
C TRP A 163 -8.50 -17.43 -8.08
N TYR A 164 -7.24 -17.03 -7.86
CA TYR A 164 -6.68 -15.89 -8.56
C TYR A 164 -6.56 -16.17 -10.07
N ASP A 165 -7.18 -15.30 -10.87
CA ASP A 165 -7.22 -15.42 -12.32
C ASP A 165 -6.50 -14.25 -12.98
N VAL A 166 -5.23 -14.46 -13.31
CA VAL A 166 -4.43 -13.42 -13.95
C VAL A 166 -4.83 -13.15 -15.40
N LYS A 167 -5.48 -14.10 -16.09
CA LYS A 167 -5.97 -13.88 -17.45
C LYS A 167 -7.10 -12.87 -17.42
N ARG A 168 -8.02 -13.02 -16.45
CA ARG A 168 -9.07 -12.04 -16.21
C ARG A 168 -8.51 -10.66 -15.85
N VAL A 169 -7.47 -10.60 -15.02
CA VAL A 169 -6.78 -9.33 -14.69
C VAL A 169 -6.14 -8.72 -15.95
N ALA A 170 -5.57 -9.52 -16.84
CA ALA A 170 -4.99 -9.05 -18.09
C ALA A 170 -6.06 -8.51 -19.07
N GLU A 171 -7.23 -9.15 -19.17
CA GLU A 171 -8.38 -8.63 -19.92
C GLU A 171 -8.83 -7.26 -19.38
N LEU A 172 -8.93 -7.13 -18.06
CA LEU A 172 -9.30 -5.88 -17.40
C LEU A 172 -8.26 -4.79 -17.59
N ALA A 173 -6.98 -5.13 -17.74
CA ALA A 173 -5.94 -4.17 -18.12
C ALA A 173 -6.20 -3.57 -19.51
N GLY A 174 -6.62 -4.39 -20.48
CA GLY A 174 -7.08 -3.89 -21.79
C GLY A 174 -8.31 -3.01 -21.66
N TYR A 175 -9.28 -3.42 -20.84
CA TYR A 175 -10.48 -2.61 -20.59
C TYR A 175 -10.14 -1.23 -20.02
N ILE A 176 -9.18 -1.14 -19.07
CA ILE A 176 -8.71 0.13 -18.51
C ILE A 176 -8.25 1.08 -19.63
N VAL A 177 -7.36 0.58 -20.50
CA VAL A 177 -6.77 1.39 -21.58
C VAL A 177 -7.83 1.80 -22.61
N ASP A 178 -8.71 0.87 -23.01
CA ASP A 178 -9.62 1.10 -24.13
C ASP A 178 -10.90 1.86 -23.76
N ASN A 179 -11.36 1.77 -22.49
CA ASN A 179 -12.71 2.20 -22.11
C ASN A 179 -12.74 3.23 -20.97
N THR A 180 -11.61 3.55 -20.36
CA THR A 180 -11.57 4.48 -19.21
C THR A 180 -10.59 5.64 -19.44
N SER A 181 -10.67 6.67 -18.60
CA SER A 181 -9.67 7.75 -18.59
C SER A 181 -8.50 7.48 -17.64
N ILE A 182 -8.47 6.28 -17.04
CA ILE A 182 -7.48 5.88 -16.05
C ILE A 182 -6.22 5.43 -16.80
N ASP A 183 -5.08 6.02 -16.48
CA ASP A 183 -3.81 5.54 -17.04
C ASP A 183 -3.36 4.25 -16.34
N LEU A 184 -2.73 3.36 -17.09
CA LEU A 184 -2.30 2.05 -16.61
C LEU A 184 -0.78 2.00 -16.48
N LEU A 185 -0.31 1.58 -15.30
CA LEU A 185 1.08 1.17 -15.07
C LEU A 185 1.10 -0.28 -14.59
N VAL A 186 1.77 -1.18 -15.31
CA VAL A 186 1.96 -2.58 -14.90
C VAL A 186 3.16 -2.68 -13.96
N ALA A 187 2.97 -3.19 -12.74
CA ALA A 187 3.94 -3.08 -11.64
C ALA A 187 4.36 -4.45 -11.07
N PRO A 188 5.07 -5.32 -11.83
CA PRO A 188 5.49 -6.63 -11.35
C PRO A 188 6.53 -6.51 -10.25
N VAL A 189 6.50 -7.41 -9.27
CA VAL A 189 7.63 -7.69 -8.39
C VAL A 189 8.50 -8.78 -9.02
N TRP A 190 9.75 -8.46 -9.30
CA TRP A 190 10.72 -9.45 -9.72
C TRP A 190 11.23 -10.22 -8.50
N VAL A 191 10.86 -11.50 -8.42
CA VAL A 191 11.20 -12.46 -7.37
C VAL A 191 12.22 -13.45 -7.93
N PRO A 192 13.53 -13.25 -7.65
CA PRO A 192 14.60 -13.99 -8.29
C PRO A 192 14.45 -15.52 -8.19
N GLY A 193 14.59 -16.21 -9.31
CA GLY A 193 14.46 -17.66 -9.41
C GLY A 193 13.03 -18.19 -9.45
N LEU A 194 12.01 -17.36 -9.18
CA LEU A 194 10.60 -17.77 -9.26
C LEU A 194 9.92 -17.28 -10.53
N ASN A 195 10.11 -16.02 -10.90
CA ASN A 195 9.41 -15.40 -12.05
C ASN A 195 10.35 -14.68 -13.02
N ASP A 196 11.64 -15.04 -13.05
CA ASP A 196 12.64 -14.40 -13.92
C ASP A 196 12.22 -14.36 -15.39
N GLN A 197 11.59 -15.44 -15.87
CA GLN A 197 11.13 -15.59 -17.26
C GLN A 197 9.80 -14.89 -17.52
N GLU A 198 9.09 -14.46 -16.48
CA GLU A 198 7.82 -13.72 -16.64
C GLU A 198 8.07 -12.24 -16.85
N ILE A 199 9.14 -11.67 -16.30
CA ILE A 199 9.38 -10.22 -16.40
C ILE A 199 9.46 -9.73 -17.87
N PRO A 200 10.20 -10.38 -18.79
CA PRO A 200 10.15 -10.04 -20.22
C PRO A 200 8.74 -10.13 -20.82
N LYS A 201 7.99 -11.20 -20.51
CA LYS A 201 6.61 -11.38 -21.00
C LYS A 201 5.66 -10.31 -20.48
N ILE A 202 5.85 -9.87 -19.24
CA ILE A 202 5.05 -8.79 -18.63
C ILE A 202 5.39 -7.45 -19.27
N ILE A 203 6.66 -7.21 -19.66
CA ILE A 203 7.05 -6.03 -20.44
C ILE A 203 6.34 -6.05 -21.80
N GLU A 204 6.43 -7.16 -22.54
CA GLU A 204 5.72 -7.33 -23.82
C GLU A 204 4.22 -7.13 -23.67
N PHE A 205 3.61 -7.75 -22.65
CA PHE A 205 2.20 -7.59 -22.33
C PHE A 205 1.85 -6.12 -22.10
N SER A 206 2.60 -5.42 -21.23
CA SER A 206 2.37 -4.02 -20.90
C SER A 206 2.44 -3.11 -22.12
N LEU A 207 3.36 -3.38 -23.06
CA LEU A 207 3.45 -2.62 -24.31
C LEU A 207 2.30 -2.96 -25.26
N SER A 208 1.96 -4.25 -25.40
CA SER A 208 0.91 -4.72 -26.32
C SER A 208 -0.49 -4.25 -25.93
N VAL A 209 -0.76 -4.11 -24.62
CA VAL A 209 -2.04 -3.61 -24.11
C VAL A 209 -2.15 -2.08 -24.18
N GLY A 210 -1.07 -1.38 -24.52
CA GLY A 210 -1.07 0.09 -24.62
C GLY A 210 -1.02 0.80 -23.26
N ALA A 211 -0.41 0.19 -22.23
CA ALA A 211 -0.20 0.86 -20.95
C ALA A 211 0.69 2.12 -21.11
N GLY A 212 0.57 3.06 -20.18
CA GLY A 212 1.46 4.22 -20.06
C GLY A 212 1.24 5.33 -21.08
N GLU A 213 0.06 5.97 -21.04
CA GLU A 213 -0.23 7.17 -21.84
C GLU A 213 0.41 8.43 -21.23
N LYS A 214 0.31 8.60 -19.91
CA LYS A 214 0.77 9.80 -19.17
C LYS A 214 1.97 9.49 -18.27
N TRP A 215 1.96 8.32 -17.65
CA TRP A 215 3.03 7.79 -16.81
C TRP A 215 3.72 6.62 -17.52
N PRO A 216 4.88 6.16 -17.03
CA PRO A 216 5.54 4.99 -17.62
C PRO A 216 4.63 3.77 -17.67
N PRO A 217 4.70 2.96 -18.74
CA PRO A 217 3.83 1.79 -18.93
C PRO A 217 4.05 0.70 -17.87
N LEU A 218 5.28 0.61 -17.35
CA LEU A 218 5.66 -0.44 -16.42
C LEU A 218 6.74 0.02 -15.44
N GLY A 219 6.62 -0.46 -14.19
CA GLY A 219 7.61 -0.28 -13.14
C GLY A 219 7.93 -1.59 -12.45
N VAL A 220 9.04 -2.23 -12.83
CA VAL A 220 9.51 -3.45 -12.16
C VAL A 220 9.97 -3.11 -10.74
N GLN A 221 9.45 -3.85 -9.76
CA GLN A 221 9.81 -3.71 -8.36
C GLN A 221 10.81 -4.80 -7.97
N LYS A 222 11.86 -4.41 -7.25
CA LYS A 222 12.83 -5.38 -6.73
C LYS A 222 12.24 -6.10 -5.51
N TYR A 223 12.27 -7.44 -5.50
CA TYR A 223 11.99 -8.18 -4.27
C TYR A 223 12.98 -7.82 -3.16
N GLU A 224 12.43 -7.56 -1.98
CA GLU A 224 13.13 -7.24 -0.73
C GLU A 224 12.61 -8.18 0.37
N ALA A 225 13.51 -8.94 0.98
CA ALA A 225 13.15 -9.84 2.07
C ALA A 225 12.91 -9.04 3.36
N HIS A 226 11.65 -8.88 3.76
CA HIS A 226 11.30 -8.18 4.98
C HIS A 226 11.27 -9.11 6.21
N LYS A 227 11.72 -8.62 7.37
CA LYS A 227 11.80 -9.41 8.62
C LYS A 227 10.45 -10.04 9.01
N ARG A 228 9.36 -9.30 8.79
CA ARG A 228 7.98 -9.68 9.15
C ARG A 228 7.15 -10.12 7.94
N GLY A 229 7.76 -10.23 6.76
CA GLY A 229 7.10 -10.67 5.53
C GLY A 229 7.27 -12.16 5.26
N ARG A 230 6.53 -12.66 4.27
CA ARG A 230 6.74 -14.01 3.73
C ARG A 230 7.98 -14.03 2.84
N LYS A 231 8.74 -15.11 2.96
CA LYS A 231 10.00 -15.31 2.24
C LYS A 231 9.91 -16.68 1.56
N PRO A 232 9.83 -16.73 0.22
CA PRO A 232 9.79 -18.00 -0.49
C PRO A 232 11.11 -18.77 -0.27
N SER A 233 11.00 -20.10 -0.20
CA SER A 233 12.16 -20.97 0.01
C SER A 233 13.14 -20.86 -1.15
N GLY A 234 14.44 -20.79 -0.86
CA GLY A 234 15.50 -20.70 -1.87
C GLY A 234 15.63 -19.35 -2.59
N VAL A 235 14.81 -18.35 -2.24
CA VAL A 235 14.85 -17.03 -2.88
C VAL A 235 15.66 -16.04 -2.05
N HIS A 236 16.63 -15.39 -2.70
CA HIS A 236 17.45 -14.35 -2.09
C HIS A 236 17.31 -13.03 -2.85
N PRO A 237 17.17 -11.88 -2.16
CA PRO A 237 17.18 -10.59 -2.82
C PRO A 237 18.48 -10.37 -3.59
N ILE A 238 18.37 -9.95 -4.85
CA ILE A 238 19.53 -9.50 -5.63
C ILE A 238 19.99 -8.11 -5.20
N SER A 239 21.25 -7.79 -5.51
CA SER A 239 21.81 -6.45 -5.27
C SER A 239 21.11 -5.40 -6.13
N TRP A 240 21.07 -4.15 -5.67
CA TRP A 240 20.56 -3.03 -6.47
C TRP A 240 21.32 -2.84 -7.79
N ARG A 241 22.65 -3.07 -7.79
CA ARG A 241 23.45 -3.02 -9.02
C ARG A 241 22.94 -4.05 -10.03
N SER A 242 22.87 -5.33 -9.63
CA SER A 242 22.38 -6.40 -10.50
C SER A 242 20.96 -6.16 -11.00
N PHE A 243 20.09 -5.60 -10.14
CA PHE A 243 18.74 -5.23 -10.52
C PHE A 243 18.73 -4.15 -11.61
N TYR A 244 19.41 -3.03 -11.40
CA TYR A 244 19.46 -1.94 -12.39
C TYR A 244 20.21 -2.31 -13.67
N ASP A 245 21.22 -3.18 -13.59
CA ASP A 245 21.90 -3.71 -14.77
C ASP A 245 20.95 -4.57 -15.61
N LYS A 246 20.09 -5.37 -14.99
CA LYS A 246 19.07 -6.14 -15.71
C LYS A 246 17.98 -5.24 -16.31
N LEU A 247 17.52 -4.24 -15.55
CA LEU A 247 16.57 -3.26 -16.10
C LEU A 247 17.16 -2.58 -17.33
N ARG A 248 18.42 -2.14 -17.30
CA ARG A 248 19.08 -1.54 -18.47
C ARG A 248 19.09 -2.47 -19.68
N GLN A 249 19.41 -3.76 -19.49
CA GLN A 249 19.38 -4.73 -20.58
C GLN A 249 17.98 -4.83 -21.20
N TRP A 250 16.94 -4.91 -20.38
CA TRP A 250 15.56 -4.94 -20.86
C TRP A 250 15.10 -3.61 -21.47
N GLU A 251 15.60 -2.46 -21.02
CA GLU A 251 15.33 -1.17 -21.69
C GLU A 251 15.86 -1.18 -23.13
N GLU A 252 17.08 -1.69 -23.32
CA GLU A 252 17.71 -1.82 -24.65
C GLU A 252 16.98 -2.85 -25.53
N GLU A 253 16.58 -3.98 -24.95
CA GLU A 253 15.89 -5.08 -25.64
C GLU A 253 14.47 -4.71 -26.09
N PHE A 254 13.68 -4.08 -25.21
CA PHE A 254 12.27 -3.79 -25.44
C PHE A 254 12.00 -2.35 -25.88
N GLY A 255 13.01 -1.47 -25.86
CA GLY A 255 12.87 -0.08 -26.28
C GLY A 255 11.95 0.75 -25.36
N VAL A 256 11.87 0.40 -24.07
CA VAL A 256 10.99 1.06 -23.08
C VAL A 256 11.79 1.46 -21.85
N LYS A 257 11.43 2.58 -21.21
CA LYS A 257 12.07 3.02 -19.95
C LYS A 257 11.58 2.14 -18.79
N LEU A 258 12.53 1.57 -18.04
CA LEU A 258 12.29 0.70 -16.87
C LEU A 258 12.97 1.23 -15.60
N ARG A 259 14.01 2.05 -15.74
CA ARG A 259 14.69 2.73 -14.64
C ARG A 259 13.94 4.02 -14.32
N LEU A 260 12.88 3.88 -13.54
CA LEU A 260 12.00 4.99 -13.18
C LEU A 260 12.59 5.86 -12.08
N SER A 261 12.23 7.14 -12.08
CA SER A 261 12.57 8.12 -11.05
C SER A 261 11.31 8.83 -10.53
N PRO A 262 11.37 9.51 -9.36
CA PRO A 262 10.24 10.28 -8.85
C PRO A 262 9.67 11.30 -9.86
N GLU A 263 10.53 11.88 -10.70
CA GLU A 263 10.16 12.87 -11.71
C GLU A 263 9.24 12.29 -12.78
N ASP A 264 9.36 10.99 -13.10
CA ASP A 264 8.44 10.29 -14.03
C ASP A 264 6.99 10.31 -13.53
N PHE A 265 6.80 10.55 -12.22
CA PHE A 265 5.51 10.63 -11.56
C PHE A 265 5.17 12.05 -11.08
N SER A 266 5.96 13.06 -11.48
CA SER A 266 5.82 14.44 -10.96
C SER A 266 5.97 14.53 -9.43
N ILE A 267 6.65 13.56 -8.81
CA ILE A 267 6.91 13.55 -7.37
C ILE A 267 8.07 14.50 -7.07
N ARG A 268 7.79 15.49 -6.23
CA ARG A 268 8.73 16.55 -5.81
C ARG A 268 8.72 16.73 -4.31
N ARG A 269 9.75 17.37 -3.76
CA ARG A 269 9.78 17.77 -2.35
C ARG A 269 8.63 18.75 -2.06
N ALA A 270 7.99 18.57 -0.92
CA ALA A 270 6.93 19.46 -0.42
C ALA A 270 6.98 19.52 1.11
N PRO A 271 6.37 20.54 1.76
CA PRO A 271 6.33 20.65 3.21
C PRO A 271 5.80 19.37 3.85
N SER A 272 6.39 18.93 4.96
CA SER A 272 5.99 17.70 5.65
C SER A 272 5.37 17.99 7.01
N LEU A 273 4.50 17.10 7.50
CA LEU A 273 4.07 17.16 8.89
C LEU A 273 5.27 17.12 9.86
N PRO A 274 5.28 17.97 10.89
CA PRO A 274 6.35 17.95 11.87
C PRO A 274 6.33 16.63 12.65
N VAL A 275 7.53 16.12 12.94
CA VAL A 275 7.71 15.02 13.90
C VAL A 275 7.50 15.58 15.30
N LEU A 276 6.43 15.16 15.96
CA LEU A 276 6.01 15.73 17.25
C LEU A 276 6.72 15.10 18.45
N TYR A 277 7.15 13.84 18.32
CA TYR A 277 7.78 13.09 19.40
C TYR A 277 9.14 12.53 18.97
N ARG A 278 10.16 12.75 19.77
CA ARG A 278 11.55 12.35 19.46
C ARG A 278 11.81 10.91 19.89
N LYS A 279 12.79 10.27 19.25
CA LYS A 279 13.30 8.98 19.72
C LYS A 279 13.80 9.10 21.16
N LEU A 280 13.50 8.09 21.99
CA LEU A 280 13.75 8.04 23.44
C LEU A 280 12.87 8.96 24.30
N GLU A 281 12.04 9.80 23.71
CA GLU A 281 11.08 10.62 24.46
C GLU A 281 10.06 9.74 25.19
N LYS A 282 9.69 10.15 26.40
CA LYS A 282 8.64 9.52 27.20
C LYS A 282 7.32 10.25 26.97
N VAL A 283 6.32 9.53 26.49
CA VAL A 283 5.00 10.06 26.15
C VAL A 283 3.92 9.35 26.95
N SER A 284 2.85 10.05 27.28
CA SER A 284 1.64 9.42 27.84
C SER A 284 0.71 9.06 26.69
N VAL A 285 0.20 7.83 26.72
CA VAL A 285 -0.66 7.28 25.66
C VAL A 285 -1.83 6.52 26.26
N ARG A 286 -2.95 6.50 25.55
CA ARG A 286 -4.11 5.67 25.85
C ARG A 286 -4.18 4.53 24.84
N VAL A 287 -4.28 3.29 25.31
CA VAL A 287 -4.49 2.13 24.44
C VAL A 287 -5.92 2.17 23.90
N VAL A 288 -6.07 2.20 22.58
CA VAL A 288 -7.38 2.34 21.91
C VAL A 288 -7.81 1.06 21.19
N GLY A 289 -6.89 0.16 20.89
CA GLY A 289 -7.22 -1.03 20.12
C GLY A 289 -6.13 -2.10 20.13
N PRO A 290 -6.43 -3.26 19.53
CA PRO A 290 -5.42 -4.28 19.30
C PRO A 290 -4.37 -3.79 18.28
N GLY A 291 -3.14 -4.29 18.42
CA GLY A 291 -2.09 -4.03 17.45
C GLY A 291 -2.25 -4.85 16.18
N TRP A 292 -1.45 -4.50 15.18
CA TRP A 292 -1.46 -5.17 13.88
C TRP A 292 -0.96 -6.61 14.02
N LEU A 293 0.13 -6.78 14.78
CA LEU A 293 0.79 -8.04 15.03
C LEU A 293 0.63 -8.48 16.49
N ARG A 294 0.88 -9.77 16.74
CA ARG A 294 1.01 -10.30 18.11
C ARG A 294 2.13 -9.56 18.86
N GLY A 295 1.90 -9.24 20.13
CA GLY A 295 2.83 -8.40 20.91
C GLY A 295 2.48 -6.92 20.88
N GLU A 296 1.58 -6.49 20.00
CA GLU A 296 1.35 -5.07 19.73
C GLU A 296 -0.02 -4.58 20.21
N LYS A 297 -0.08 -3.30 20.57
CA LYS A 297 -1.33 -2.53 20.80
C LYS A 297 -1.32 -1.26 19.98
N LEU A 298 -2.51 -0.79 19.63
CA LEU A 298 -2.70 0.54 19.06
C LEU A 298 -2.99 1.52 20.19
N ALA A 299 -2.24 2.62 20.24
CA ALA A 299 -2.41 3.65 21.25
C ALA A 299 -2.44 5.05 20.62
N VAL A 300 -3.09 5.99 21.29
CA VAL A 300 -3.14 7.40 20.89
C VAL A 300 -2.47 8.23 21.95
N THR A 301 -1.72 9.25 21.55
CA THR A 301 -1.09 10.18 22.48
C THR A 301 -2.14 10.90 23.31
N SER A 302 -1.84 11.28 24.56
CA SER A 302 -2.82 11.99 25.40
C SER A 302 -3.30 13.32 24.81
N ARG A 303 -2.55 13.89 23.85
CA ARG A 303 -2.93 15.09 23.09
C ARG A 303 -3.90 14.80 21.93
N GLY A 304 -4.11 13.53 21.57
CA GLY A 304 -4.94 13.15 20.44
C GLY A 304 -4.35 13.56 19.09
N ASP A 305 -3.02 13.70 18.97
CA ASP A 305 -2.37 14.21 17.75
C ASP A 305 -1.67 13.14 16.92
N ARG A 306 -1.33 11.99 17.51
CA ARG A 306 -0.67 10.86 16.83
C ARG A 306 -1.18 9.52 17.33
N VAL A 307 -1.19 8.56 16.43
CA VAL A 307 -1.31 7.14 16.77
C VAL A 307 0.08 6.52 16.91
N ILE A 308 0.21 5.53 17.78
CA ILE A 308 1.47 4.86 18.13
C ILE A 308 1.23 3.36 18.16
N THR A 309 2.13 2.61 17.54
CA THR A 309 2.23 1.16 17.75
C THR A 309 3.02 0.89 19.02
N LEU A 310 2.37 0.36 20.05
CA LEU A 310 3.03 -0.11 21.26
C LEU A 310 3.47 -1.56 21.08
N VAL A 311 4.77 -1.83 21.18
CA VAL A 311 5.33 -3.20 21.16
C VAL A 311 5.51 -3.74 22.57
N GLY A 312 5.42 -5.06 22.76
CA GLY A 312 5.51 -5.70 24.08
C GLY A 312 4.33 -5.39 24.99
N ALA A 313 3.17 -5.05 24.41
CA ALA A 313 2.03 -4.47 25.12
C ALA A 313 0.83 -5.43 25.25
N ASP A 314 0.99 -6.73 24.97
CA ASP A 314 -0.11 -7.72 24.99
C ASP A 314 -0.89 -7.73 26.30
N HIS A 315 -0.18 -7.57 27.43
CA HIS A 315 -0.72 -7.57 28.78
C HIS A 315 -1.50 -6.30 29.15
N ILE A 316 -1.43 -5.24 28.34
CA ILE A 316 -2.05 -3.94 28.63
C ILE A 316 -3.49 -3.93 28.10
N PRO A 317 -4.50 -3.68 28.95
CA PRO A 317 -5.89 -3.68 28.52
C PRO A 317 -6.22 -2.46 27.65
N ILE A 318 -7.18 -2.63 26.72
CA ILE A 318 -7.73 -1.52 25.95
C ILE A 318 -8.41 -0.53 26.92
N GLY A 319 -8.19 0.76 26.70
CA GLY A 319 -8.63 1.84 27.58
C GLY A 319 -7.60 2.27 28.63
N ALA A 320 -6.57 1.46 28.89
CA ALA A 320 -5.52 1.83 29.84
C ALA A 320 -4.71 3.03 29.34
N SER A 321 -4.30 3.89 30.29
CA SER A 321 -3.32 4.94 30.05
C SER A 321 -1.97 4.51 30.60
N VAL A 322 -0.93 4.57 29.79
CA VAL A 322 0.43 4.15 30.16
C VAL A 322 1.46 5.18 29.70
N LYS A 323 2.62 5.20 30.35
CA LYS A 323 3.79 5.90 29.82
C LYS A 323 4.49 4.97 28.83
N ALA A 324 4.96 5.52 27.72
CA ALA A 324 5.68 4.77 26.69
C ALA A 324 6.92 5.54 26.24
N ARG A 325 7.97 4.83 25.85
CA ARG A 325 9.21 5.40 25.29
C ARG A 325 9.23 5.20 23.78
N ILE A 326 9.37 6.28 23.01
CA ILE A 326 9.46 6.22 21.55
C ILE A 326 10.73 5.48 21.12
N LEU A 327 10.59 4.45 20.30
CA LEU A 327 11.67 3.67 19.71
C LEU A 327 12.07 4.18 18.32
N THR A 328 11.09 4.56 17.51
CA THR A 328 11.28 5.16 16.19
C THR A 328 10.13 6.10 15.85
N ASN A 329 10.40 7.09 14.99
CA ASN A 329 9.48 8.15 14.57
C ASN A 329 9.64 8.51 13.08
N LYS A 330 10.25 7.63 12.29
CA LYS A 330 10.61 7.91 10.89
C LYS A 330 9.34 8.21 10.07
N HIS A 331 9.31 9.36 9.36
CA HIS A 331 8.15 9.81 8.58
C HIS A 331 6.84 9.89 9.38
N ASN A 332 6.91 10.31 10.66
CA ASN A 332 5.78 10.30 11.59
C ASN A 332 5.18 8.91 11.85
N ILE A 333 5.89 7.81 11.55
CA ILE A 333 5.48 6.46 11.97
C ILE A 333 6.12 6.19 13.33
N TYR A 334 5.29 6.03 14.35
CA TYR A 334 5.72 5.90 15.74
C TYR A 334 5.59 4.46 16.23
N VAL A 335 6.70 3.92 16.70
CA VAL A 335 6.73 2.68 17.49
C VAL A 335 7.28 3.03 18.87
N ALA A 336 6.65 2.55 19.92
CA ALA A 336 7.06 2.78 21.30
C ALA A 336 6.92 1.52 22.14
N GLU A 337 7.60 1.48 23.28
CA GLU A 337 7.44 0.42 24.28
C GLU A 337 6.89 0.99 25.60
N PRO A 338 6.00 0.28 26.30
CA PRO A 338 5.54 0.69 27.63
C PRO A 338 6.70 0.85 28.62
N ILE A 339 6.58 1.82 29.52
CA ILE A 339 7.49 2.03 30.63
C ILE A 339 6.75 1.60 31.90
N SER A 340 7.37 0.72 32.69
CA SER A 340 6.92 0.31 34.02
C SER A 340 6.76 1.49 34.98
#